data_AF-S7XFR0-F1
#
_entry.id   AF-S7XFR0-F1
#
_cell.length_a   1.000
_cell.length_b   1.000
_cell.length_c   1.000
_cell.angle_alpha   90.00
_cell.angle_beta   90.00
_cell.angle_gamma   90.00
#
_symmetry.space_group_name_H-M   'P 1'
#
loop_
_entity.id
_entity.type
_entity.pdbx_description
1 polymer ?
#
loop_
_entity_poly.entity_id
_entity_poly.type
_entity_poly.pdbx_seq_one_letter_code
_entity_poly.pdbx_strand_id
1 'polypeptide(L)'
;MKSFNESYDLVSNINKIHKDLEPNILQTHLNKLSLEQTEIDDKILKDFIKNEKYYISILKNYDGVTQVVKDIKKLLKNQKDSLEYKEIDSFIDKKKVEMFKQVMNQFVDDMDRFITEKRYLVDYDTFKMNNKTILVVISNDLIFLGEKDEIKYNLLDGMYKSMVKMSAHKNKLIIKLPNKEYIMTKTFSAVENILSAFEEISHFKIENKIKSKIDNDYIEYLVETENYEELKNIKFQGKKILPRKIYDEKDLLLWSEIEQQEFFSLLDKILLENFQNRIKHINKDITTTALISESFDIFYEFFHQEINLIKELKINEPLVITVRRQLIFLIDFLSKRIFFKRNKKQKITFYIKLMEDKLQWDGNSFKHLLKIIDPLREEFYNKKFIESLELLDRLITEYQ
;
A
#
# COMPACT_ATOMS: atom_id res chain seq x y z
N MET A 1 -1.51 -19.31 -23.33
CA MET A 1 -2.83 -19.95 -23.08
C MET A 1 -3.50 -20.17 -24.42
N LYS A 2 -3.80 -21.42 -24.80
CA LYS A 2 -4.59 -21.71 -26.01
C LYS A 2 -6.07 -21.45 -25.70
N SER A 3 -6.74 -20.75 -26.60
CA SER A 3 -8.13 -20.31 -26.49
C SER A 3 -9.12 -21.49 -26.53
N PHE A 4 -10.05 -21.49 -25.57
CA PHE A 4 -11.17 -22.42 -25.42
C PHE A 4 -12.31 -22.06 -26.40
N ASN A 5 -12.05 -22.12 -27.70
CA ASN A 5 -13.06 -21.75 -28.71
C ASN A 5 -13.04 -22.60 -29.99
N GLU A 6 -12.59 -23.85 -29.90
CA GLU A 6 -12.86 -24.82 -30.97
C GLU A 6 -14.21 -25.47 -30.67
N SER A 7 -15.25 -24.99 -31.36
CA SER A 7 -16.55 -25.66 -31.43
C SER A 7 -16.32 -27.10 -31.90
N TYR A 8 -16.49 -28.06 -30.99
CA TYR A 8 -16.38 -29.48 -31.31
C TYR A 8 -17.46 -29.81 -32.35
N ASP A 9 -17.06 -29.95 -33.62
CA ASP A 9 -17.98 -30.27 -34.72
C ASP A 9 -18.42 -31.73 -34.62
N LEU A 10 -19.41 -31.94 -33.74
CA LEU A 10 -20.06 -33.23 -33.45
C LEU A 10 -20.57 -33.90 -34.73
N VAL A 11 -21.03 -33.12 -35.72
CA VAL A 11 -21.55 -33.63 -36.99
C VAL A 11 -20.45 -34.31 -37.78
N SER A 12 -19.26 -33.68 -37.86
CA SER A 12 -18.10 -34.27 -38.53
C SER A 12 -17.60 -35.55 -37.85
N ASN A 13 -17.71 -35.64 -36.52
CA ASN A 13 -17.21 -36.76 -35.73
C ASN A 13 -18.14 -37.97 -35.78
N ILE A 14 -19.45 -37.77 -35.70
CA ILE A 14 -20.46 -38.84 -35.83
C ILE A 14 -20.41 -39.44 -37.25
N ASN A 15 -20.29 -38.61 -38.28
CA ASN A 15 -20.18 -39.06 -39.67
C ASN A 15 -18.86 -39.80 -39.98
N LYS A 16 -17.79 -39.56 -39.21
CA LYS A 16 -16.52 -40.30 -39.32
C LYS A 16 -16.58 -41.68 -38.67
N ILE A 17 -17.31 -41.82 -37.55
CA ILE A 17 -17.36 -43.06 -36.75
C ILE A 17 -18.39 -44.05 -37.32
N HIS A 18 -19.44 -43.58 -37.98
CA HIS A 18 -20.60 -44.40 -38.37
C HIS A 18 -20.90 -44.37 -39.88
N LYS A 19 -19.87 -44.62 -40.70
CA LYS A 19 -19.96 -44.52 -42.17
C LYS A 19 -20.95 -45.49 -42.85
N ASP A 20 -21.36 -46.56 -42.17
CA ASP A 20 -22.19 -47.64 -42.72
C ASP A 20 -23.53 -47.85 -41.95
N LEU A 21 -24.02 -46.86 -41.21
CA LEU A 21 -25.34 -46.99 -40.58
C LEU A 21 -26.46 -46.81 -41.60
N GLU A 22 -27.32 -47.84 -41.74
CA GLU A 22 -28.49 -47.79 -42.61
C GLU A 22 -29.38 -46.56 -42.28
N PRO A 23 -29.97 -45.90 -43.29
CA PRO A 23 -30.80 -44.70 -43.11
C PRO A 23 -31.90 -44.86 -42.06
N ASN A 24 -32.43 -46.08 -41.89
CA ASN A 24 -33.44 -46.40 -40.89
C ASN A 24 -32.91 -46.30 -39.45
N ILE A 25 -31.64 -46.63 -39.20
CA ILE A 25 -31.02 -46.54 -37.87
C ILE A 25 -30.80 -45.07 -37.50
N LEU A 26 -30.37 -44.25 -38.47
CA LEU A 26 -30.24 -42.81 -38.31
C LEU A 26 -31.60 -42.15 -38.03
N GLN A 27 -32.64 -42.54 -38.77
CA GLN A 27 -34.00 -42.04 -38.53
C GLN A 27 -34.53 -42.45 -37.15
N THR A 28 -34.21 -43.67 -36.69
CA THR A 28 -34.59 -44.14 -35.34
C THR A 28 -33.87 -43.34 -34.25
N HIS A 29 -32.58 -43.03 -34.44
CA HIS A 29 -31.83 -42.18 -33.51
C HIS A 29 -32.33 -40.73 -33.52
N LEU A 30 -32.68 -40.18 -34.68
CA LEU A 30 -33.31 -38.87 -34.82
C LEU A 30 -34.64 -38.80 -34.06
N ASN A 31 -35.50 -39.82 -34.23
CA ASN A 31 -36.77 -39.89 -33.52
C ASN A 31 -36.56 -40.02 -32.00
N LYS A 32 -35.56 -40.80 -31.57
CA LYS A 32 -35.19 -40.93 -30.15
C LYS A 32 -34.68 -39.62 -29.57
N LEU A 33 -33.79 -38.92 -30.27
CA LEU A 33 -33.29 -37.61 -29.86
C LEU A 33 -34.40 -36.56 -29.81
N SER A 34 -35.33 -36.59 -30.78
CA SER A 34 -36.49 -35.71 -30.78
C SER A 34 -37.40 -35.97 -29.57
N LEU A 35 -37.60 -37.24 -29.20
CA LEU A 35 -38.34 -37.62 -27.99
C LEU A 35 -37.62 -37.13 -26.72
N GLU A 36 -36.32 -37.40 -26.59
CA GLU A 36 -35.51 -36.94 -25.45
C GLU A 36 -35.50 -35.41 -25.34
N GLN A 37 -35.44 -34.69 -26.46
CA GLN A 37 -35.54 -33.24 -26.49
C GLN A 37 -36.91 -32.77 -26.00
N THR A 38 -37.99 -33.41 -26.45
CA THR A 38 -39.35 -33.09 -26.01
C THR A 38 -39.52 -33.35 -24.50
N GLU A 39 -38.92 -34.43 -23.97
CA GLU A 39 -38.94 -34.73 -22.54
C GLU A 39 -38.14 -33.71 -21.71
N ILE A 40 -37.00 -33.23 -22.23
CA ILE A 40 -36.22 -32.16 -21.59
C ILE A 40 -37.02 -30.86 -21.60
N ASP A 41 -37.62 -30.49 -22.71
CA ASP A 41 -38.44 -29.29 -22.86
C ASP A 41 -39.65 -29.34 -21.90
N ASP A 42 -40.33 -30.48 -21.81
CA ASP A 42 -41.41 -30.72 -20.85
C ASP A 42 -40.95 -30.60 -19.40
N LYS A 43 -39.75 -31.09 -19.09
CA LYS A 43 -39.17 -31.01 -17.74
C LYS A 43 -38.81 -29.57 -17.38
N ILE A 44 -38.19 -28.83 -18.30
CA ILE A 44 -37.88 -27.40 -18.14
C ILE A 44 -39.18 -26.61 -17.95
N LEU A 45 -40.21 -26.88 -18.77
CA LEU A 45 -41.50 -26.21 -18.66
C LEU A 45 -42.18 -26.50 -17.31
N LYS A 46 -42.17 -27.77 -16.87
CA LYS A 46 -42.70 -28.15 -15.55
C LYS A 46 -41.94 -27.49 -14.40
N ASP A 47 -40.61 -27.43 -14.48
CA ASP A 47 -39.79 -26.75 -13.48
C ASP A 47 -40.00 -25.24 -13.50
N PHE A 48 -40.21 -24.63 -14.68
CA PHE A 48 -40.52 -23.22 -14.81
C PHE A 48 -41.89 -22.89 -14.20
N ILE A 49 -42.93 -23.68 -14.51
CA ILE A 49 -44.28 -23.52 -13.92
C ILE A 49 -44.23 -23.73 -12.39
N LYS A 50 -43.50 -24.75 -11.92
CA LYS A 50 -43.34 -25.01 -10.49
C LYS A 50 -42.70 -23.84 -9.74
N ASN A 51 -41.77 -23.14 -10.38
CA ASN A 51 -41.05 -22.01 -9.82
C ASN A 51 -41.60 -20.65 -10.30
N GLU A 52 -42.74 -20.61 -10.99
CA GLU A 52 -43.32 -19.41 -11.60
C GLU A 52 -43.49 -18.29 -10.58
N LYS A 53 -43.99 -18.61 -9.39
CA LYS A 53 -44.18 -17.63 -8.30
C LYS A 53 -42.88 -17.00 -7.82
N TYR A 54 -41.78 -17.76 -7.85
CA TYR A 54 -40.45 -17.27 -7.49
C TYR A 54 -39.86 -16.37 -8.58
N TYR A 55 -40.04 -16.72 -9.86
CA TYR A 55 -39.61 -15.84 -10.96
C TYR A 55 -40.46 -14.56 -11.05
N ILE A 56 -41.78 -14.66 -10.85
CA ILE A 56 -42.67 -13.50 -10.78
C ILE A 56 -42.34 -12.63 -9.57
N SER A 57 -41.92 -13.19 -8.43
CA SER A 57 -41.51 -12.37 -7.29
C SER A 57 -40.19 -11.63 -7.54
N ILE A 58 -39.23 -12.26 -8.24
CA ILE A 58 -38.01 -11.60 -8.71
C ILE A 58 -38.35 -10.44 -9.66
N LEU A 59 -39.21 -10.68 -10.64
CA LEU A 59 -39.63 -9.64 -11.60
C LEU A 59 -40.41 -8.51 -10.94
N LYS A 60 -41.33 -8.83 -10.02
CA LYS A 60 -42.06 -7.83 -9.23
C LYS A 60 -41.14 -7.02 -8.31
N ASN A 61 -40.12 -7.66 -7.72
CA ASN A 61 -39.11 -6.95 -6.94
C ASN A 61 -38.28 -6.03 -7.84
N TYR A 62 -37.96 -6.45 -9.05
CA TYR A 62 -37.26 -5.63 -10.03
C TYR A 62 -38.10 -4.42 -10.46
N ASP A 63 -39.39 -4.61 -10.75
CA ASP A 63 -40.32 -3.52 -11.07
C ASP A 63 -40.49 -2.57 -9.88
N GLY A 64 -40.57 -3.10 -8.66
CA GLY A 64 -40.61 -2.32 -7.42
C GLY A 64 -39.36 -1.47 -7.22
N VAL A 65 -38.17 -2.04 -7.42
CA VAL A 65 -36.88 -1.32 -7.37
C VAL A 65 -36.80 -0.26 -8.47
N THR A 66 -37.27 -0.57 -9.67
CA THR A 66 -37.28 0.38 -10.80
C THR A 66 -38.23 1.55 -10.54
N GLN A 67 -39.37 1.31 -9.90
CA GLN A 67 -40.32 2.34 -9.50
C GLN A 67 -39.74 3.24 -8.39
N VAL A 68 -39.10 2.66 -7.38
CA VAL A 68 -38.38 3.40 -6.33
C VAL A 68 -37.28 4.27 -6.94
N VAL A 69 -36.52 3.76 -7.92
CA VAL A 69 -35.50 4.55 -8.64
C VAL A 69 -36.13 5.70 -9.44
N LYS A 70 -37.29 5.50 -10.07
CA LYS A 70 -38.02 6.57 -10.76
C LYS A 70 -38.51 7.64 -9.79
N ASP A 71 -39.05 7.24 -8.63
CA ASP A 71 -39.56 8.15 -7.61
C ASP A 71 -38.42 8.96 -6.98
N ILE A 72 -37.27 8.32 -6.73
CA ILE A 72 -36.04 9.00 -6.27
C ILE A 72 -35.54 9.99 -7.33
N LYS A 73 -35.50 9.63 -8.62
CA LYS A 73 -35.10 10.55 -9.70
C LYS A 73 -36.04 11.75 -9.81
N LYS A 74 -37.35 11.54 -9.59
CA LYS A 74 -38.35 12.61 -9.59
C LYS A 74 -38.19 13.55 -8.38
N LEU A 75 -37.91 13.00 -7.19
CA LEU A 75 -37.58 13.75 -5.99
C LEU A 75 -36.29 14.58 -6.14
N LEU A 76 -35.25 13.99 -6.74
CA LEU A 76 -33.98 14.68 -7.01
C LEU A 76 -34.11 15.81 -8.03
N LYS A 77 -34.97 15.65 -9.05
CA LYS A 77 -35.24 16.70 -10.03
C LYS A 77 -35.98 17.88 -9.39
N ASN A 78 -36.99 17.59 -8.57
CA ASN A 78 -37.71 18.61 -7.80
C ASN A 78 -36.82 19.34 -6.77
N GLN A 79 -35.79 18.69 -6.24
CA GLN A 79 -34.80 19.33 -5.38
C GLN A 79 -33.78 20.17 -6.16
N LYS A 80 -33.34 19.72 -7.35
CA LYS A 80 -32.45 20.50 -8.23
C LYS A 80 -33.09 21.80 -8.69
N ASP A 81 -34.37 21.78 -9.02
CA ASP A 81 -35.10 22.99 -9.45
C ASP A 81 -35.31 23.98 -8.28
N SER A 82 -35.08 23.56 -7.02
CA SER A 82 -35.12 24.43 -5.83
C SER A 82 -33.75 24.98 -5.40
N LEU A 83 -32.66 24.56 -6.05
CA LEU A 83 -31.27 24.83 -5.67
C LEU A 83 -30.46 25.57 -6.75
N GLU A 84 -31.08 26.49 -7.49
CA GLU A 84 -30.32 27.58 -8.12
C GLU A 84 -29.90 28.61 -7.06
N TYR A 85 -28.94 28.32 -6.18
CA TYR A 85 -28.25 29.37 -5.42
C TYR A 85 -26.81 28.99 -5.01
N LYS A 86 -25.88 29.72 -5.67
CA LYS A 86 -24.57 30.26 -5.23
C LYS A 86 -23.39 29.30 -4.96
N GLU A 87 -22.36 29.48 -5.78
CA GLU A 87 -20.95 29.16 -5.50
C GLU A 87 -20.55 29.64 -4.09
N ILE A 88 -19.97 28.74 -3.29
CA ILE A 88 -19.39 29.07 -1.99
C ILE A 88 -17.89 29.26 -2.20
N ASP A 89 -17.46 30.52 -2.31
CA ASP A 89 -16.08 30.92 -2.07
C ASP A 89 -15.72 30.66 -0.60
N SER A 90 -14.63 29.92 -0.36
CA SER A 90 -14.10 29.73 0.99
C SER A 90 -13.50 31.04 1.52
N PHE A 91 -14.15 31.67 2.51
CA PHE A 91 -13.69 32.90 3.14
C PHE A 91 -12.38 32.67 3.93
N ILE A 92 -11.25 33.16 3.41
CA ILE A 92 -9.96 33.21 4.13
C ILE A 92 -9.83 34.59 4.78
N ASP A 93 -9.70 34.63 6.11
CA ASP A 93 -9.50 35.88 6.85
C ASP A 93 -8.13 36.48 6.55
N LYS A 94 -8.12 37.54 5.74
CA LYS A 94 -6.90 38.26 5.32
C LYS A 94 -6.06 38.76 6.51
N LYS A 95 -6.67 39.06 7.66
CA LYS A 95 -5.94 39.50 8.85
C LYS A 95 -5.06 38.40 9.43
N LYS A 96 -5.53 37.14 9.44
CA LYS A 96 -4.74 36.00 9.92
C LYS A 96 -3.58 35.65 8.99
N VAL A 97 -3.74 35.91 7.69
CA VAL A 97 -2.65 35.79 6.70
C VAL A 97 -1.59 36.87 6.94
N GLU A 98 -1.99 38.11 7.23
CA GLU A 98 -1.05 39.19 7.56
C GLU A 98 -0.33 38.95 8.90
N MET A 99 -1.04 38.49 9.93
CA MET A 99 -0.42 38.12 11.22
C MET A 99 0.59 36.98 11.06
N PHE A 100 0.31 36.00 10.20
CA PHE A 100 1.27 34.94 9.87
C PHE A 100 2.56 35.55 9.30
N LYS A 101 2.44 36.43 8.29
CA LYS A 101 3.60 37.13 7.71
C LYS A 101 4.42 37.88 8.77
N GLN A 102 3.76 38.56 9.70
CA GLN A 102 4.43 39.28 10.79
C GLN A 102 5.19 38.35 11.74
N VAL A 103 4.63 37.18 12.07
CA VAL A 103 5.31 36.17 12.91
C VAL A 103 6.49 35.54 12.16
N MET A 104 6.35 35.27 10.86
CA MET A 104 7.43 34.72 10.04
C MET A 104 8.61 35.70 9.89
N ASN A 105 8.36 37.01 9.89
CA ASN A 105 9.41 38.04 9.86
C ASN A 105 10.29 38.09 11.12
N GLN A 106 9.89 37.40 12.19
CA GLN A 106 10.68 37.25 13.41
C GLN A 106 11.81 36.22 13.25
N PHE A 107 11.82 35.44 12.16
CA PHE A 107 12.90 34.52 11.85
C PHE A 107 14.07 35.21 11.15
N VAL A 108 15.28 34.68 11.32
CA VAL A 108 16.48 35.09 10.59
C VAL A 108 16.49 34.48 9.19
N ASP A 109 16.01 33.23 9.07
CA ASP A 109 15.93 32.49 7.82
C ASP A 109 14.96 33.12 6.81
N ASP A 110 15.20 32.86 5.52
CA ASP A 110 14.26 33.23 4.44
C ASP A 110 13.00 32.36 4.52
N MET A 111 11.97 32.91 5.16
CA MET A 111 10.67 32.26 5.32
C MET A 111 9.67 32.58 4.19
N ASP A 112 10.07 33.34 3.16
CA ASP A 112 9.16 33.79 2.10
C ASP A 112 8.54 32.61 1.35
N ARG A 113 9.28 31.50 1.22
CA ARG A 113 8.80 30.25 0.61
C ARG A 113 7.62 29.61 1.36
N PHE A 114 7.46 29.92 2.65
CA PHE A 114 6.34 29.45 3.46
C PHE A 114 5.20 30.46 3.53
N ILE A 115 5.38 31.69 3.06
CA ILE A 115 4.34 32.71 3.04
C ILE A 115 3.52 32.54 1.76
N THR A 116 2.31 32.00 1.88
CA THR A 116 1.37 31.87 0.76
C THR A 116 0.06 32.57 1.08
N GLU A 117 -0.70 32.97 0.06
CA GLU A 117 -2.01 33.62 0.24
C GLU A 117 -3.06 32.71 0.91
N LYS A 118 -2.79 31.41 0.96
CA LYS A 118 -3.68 30.38 1.55
C LYS A 118 -3.24 29.92 2.94
N ARG A 119 -2.04 30.31 3.40
CA ARG A 119 -1.51 29.92 4.72
C ARG A 119 -1.75 31.04 5.72
N TYR A 120 -2.42 30.70 6.82
CA TYR A 120 -2.79 31.66 7.86
C TYR A 120 -2.36 31.16 9.24
N LEU A 121 -2.15 32.12 10.15
CA LEU A 121 -1.75 31.85 11.52
C LEU A 121 -2.95 31.30 12.30
N VAL A 122 -2.74 30.17 12.95
CA VAL A 122 -3.71 29.55 13.85
C VAL A 122 -3.43 30.01 15.26
N ASP A 123 -2.20 29.76 15.73
CA ASP A 123 -1.72 30.19 17.03
C ASP A 123 -0.18 30.19 17.05
N TYR A 124 0.42 30.88 18.01
CA TYR A 124 1.85 30.80 18.27
C TYR A 124 2.17 31.13 19.72
N ASP A 125 3.20 30.49 20.27
CA ASP A 125 3.65 30.82 21.60
C ASP A 125 5.12 30.45 21.85
N THR A 126 5.75 31.07 22.85
CA THR A 126 7.16 30.84 23.20
C THR A 126 7.29 29.93 24.42
N PHE A 127 8.04 28.84 24.30
CA PHE A 127 8.32 27.84 25.33
C PHE A 127 9.81 27.82 25.74
N LYS A 128 10.17 27.04 26.77
CA LYS A 128 11.56 26.81 27.17
C LYS A 128 12.00 25.37 26.88
N MET A 129 13.12 25.20 26.18
CA MET A 129 13.78 23.91 25.92
C MET A 129 15.28 24.06 26.16
N ASN A 130 15.87 23.24 27.04
CA ASN A 130 17.31 23.26 27.33
C ASN A 130 17.87 24.67 27.62
N ASN A 131 17.18 25.46 28.46
CA ASN A 131 17.47 26.87 28.81
C ASN A 131 17.37 27.88 27.66
N LYS A 132 16.93 27.48 26.47
CA LYS A 132 16.67 28.37 25.33
C LYS A 132 15.18 28.61 25.15
N THR A 133 14.84 29.78 24.61
CA THR A 133 13.45 30.12 24.27
C THR A 133 13.13 29.61 22.88
N ILE A 134 12.09 28.80 22.75
CA ILE A 134 11.62 28.22 21.49
C ILE A 134 10.27 28.83 21.13
N LEU A 135 10.17 29.44 19.94
CA LEU A 135 8.91 29.86 19.35
C LEU A 135 8.25 28.68 18.63
N VAL A 136 7.03 28.36 19.01
CA VAL A 136 6.17 27.39 18.33
C VAL A 136 5.14 28.18 17.54
N VAL A 137 5.15 28.04 16.22
CA VAL A 137 4.16 28.67 15.33
C VAL A 137 3.31 27.58 14.70
N ILE A 138 2.00 27.69 14.85
CA ILE A 138 1.03 26.78 14.27
C ILE A 138 0.29 27.52 13.14
N SER A 139 0.38 26.96 11.94
CA SER A 139 -0.44 27.35 10.79
C SER A 139 -1.46 26.26 10.47
N ASN A 140 -2.31 26.48 9.47
CA ASN A 140 -3.35 25.53 9.09
C ASN A 140 -2.82 24.16 8.62
N ASP A 141 -1.62 24.12 8.05
CA ASP A 141 -0.97 22.92 7.48
C ASP A 141 0.42 22.59 8.05
N LEU A 142 1.18 23.60 8.50
CA LEU A 142 2.56 23.45 9.02
C LEU A 142 2.71 23.93 10.47
N ILE A 143 3.67 23.34 11.17
CA ILE A 143 4.17 23.80 12.47
C ILE A 143 5.64 24.19 12.32
N PHE A 144 6.03 25.33 12.86
CA PHE A 144 7.42 25.79 12.89
C PHE A 144 7.93 25.88 14.32
N LEU A 145 9.17 25.45 14.52
CA LEU A 145 9.92 25.62 15.75
C LEU A 145 11.11 26.54 15.49
N GLY A 146 11.19 27.65 16.21
CA GLY A 146 12.29 28.61 16.13
C GLY A 146 13.04 28.71 17.44
N GLU A 147 14.36 28.62 17.43
CA GLU A 147 15.20 28.90 18.61
C GLU A 147 15.56 30.38 18.66
N LYS A 148 15.33 31.04 19.79
CA LYS A 148 15.65 32.46 19.94
C LYS A 148 17.16 32.68 19.94
N ASP A 149 17.61 33.61 19.10
CA ASP A 149 18.97 34.11 19.00
C ASP A 149 18.98 35.64 19.02
N GLU A 150 19.55 36.22 20.08
CA GLU A 150 19.55 37.64 20.45
C GLU A 150 18.17 38.35 20.34
N ILE A 151 17.76 38.70 19.12
CA ILE A 151 16.54 39.47 18.79
C ILE A 151 15.54 38.65 17.95
N LYS A 152 16.02 37.70 17.14
CA LYS A 152 15.22 36.93 16.16
C LYS A 152 15.24 35.44 16.48
N TYR A 153 14.54 34.63 15.68
CA TYR A 153 14.48 33.17 15.83
C TYR A 153 15.17 32.47 14.66
N ASN A 154 16.02 31.49 14.94
CA ASN A 154 16.59 30.58 13.94
C ASN A 154 15.66 29.37 13.79
N LEU A 155 15.32 28.97 12.57
CA LEU A 155 14.44 27.84 12.32
C LEU A 155 15.13 26.53 12.75
N LEU A 156 14.56 25.85 13.75
CA LEU A 156 15.00 24.53 14.17
C LEU A 156 14.36 23.42 13.34
N ASP A 157 13.06 23.55 13.08
CA ASP A 157 12.29 22.53 12.38
C ASP A 157 11.01 23.11 11.78
N GLY A 158 10.60 22.57 10.65
CA GLY A 158 9.36 22.90 9.94
C GLY A 158 8.66 21.59 9.58
N MET A 159 7.50 21.36 10.18
CA MET A 159 6.88 20.03 10.22
C MET A 159 5.46 20.09 9.69
N TYR A 160 5.08 19.11 8.86
CA TYR A 160 3.68 18.94 8.49
C TYR A 160 2.86 18.54 9.70
N LYS A 161 1.71 19.20 9.91
CA LYS A 161 0.79 18.87 11.00
C LYS A 161 0.46 17.38 11.08
N SER A 162 0.31 16.72 9.93
CA SER A 162 -0.03 15.29 9.81
C SER A 162 1.05 14.34 10.36
N MET A 163 2.31 14.78 10.44
CA MET A 163 3.43 13.97 10.91
C MET A 163 3.71 14.17 12.40
N VAL A 164 3.03 15.13 13.04
CA VAL A 164 3.28 15.54 14.41
C VAL A 164 2.29 14.88 15.36
N LYS A 165 2.81 14.18 16.37
CA LYS A 165 2.02 13.81 17.55
C LYS A 165 2.35 14.79 18.67
N MET A 166 1.41 15.69 18.96
CA MET A 166 1.51 16.64 20.06
C MET A 166 0.79 16.08 21.29
N SER A 167 1.43 16.14 22.44
CA SER A 167 0.83 15.72 23.72
C SER A 167 1.26 16.64 24.84
N ALA A 168 0.34 16.96 25.74
CA ALA A 168 0.63 17.72 26.95
C ALA A 168 0.73 16.81 28.17
N HIS A 169 1.77 17.00 28.97
CA HIS A 169 1.90 16.39 30.28
C HIS A 169 2.27 17.45 31.31
N LYS A 170 1.28 17.90 32.09
CA LYS A 170 1.42 19.00 33.06
C LYS A 170 1.98 20.27 32.37
N ASN A 171 3.12 20.77 32.82
CA ASN A 171 3.78 21.96 32.30
C ASN A 171 4.71 21.67 31.11
N LYS A 172 4.57 20.50 30.46
CA LYS A 172 5.40 20.08 29.34
C LYS A 172 4.57 19.85 28.08
N LEU A 173 4.96 20.51 27.00
CA LEU A 173 4.52 20.22 25.65
C LEU A 173 5.51 19.26 25.01
N ILE A 174 5.01 18.13 24.53
CA ILE A 174 5.82 17.10 23.87
C ILE A 174 5.38 17.04 22.41
N ILE A 175 6.32 17.30 21.50
CA ILE A 175 6.13 17.19 20.05
C ILE A 175 6.96 16.00 19.56
N LYS A 176 6.28 14.92 19.17
CA LYS A 176 6.90 13.69 18.67
C LYS A 176 6.82 13.60 17.15
N LEU A 177 7.96 13.35 16.54
CA LEU A 177 8.17 12.90 15.17
C LEU A 177 8.61 11.43 15.17
N PRO A 178 8.57 10.72 14.02
CA PRO A 178 9.04 9.35 13.92
C PRO A 178 10.48 9.13 14.43
N ASN A 179 11.37 10.13 14.27
CA ASN A 179 12.80 10.01 14.57
C ASN A 179 13.30 11.03 15.60
N LYS A 180 12.43 11.89 16.16
CA LYS A 180 12.84 13.00 17.03
C LYS A 180 11.73 13.38 18.01
N GLU A 181 12.11 13.84 19.19
CA GLU A 181 11.17 14.30 20.21
C GLU A 181 11.65 15.65 20.75
N TYR A 182 10.74 16.62 20.80
CA TYR A 182 10.96 17.91 21.43
C TYR A 182 10.12 18.01 22.69
N ILE A 183 10.79 18.25 23.82
CA ILE A 183 10.14 18.40 25.13
C ILE A 183 10.37 19.82 25.60
N MET A 184 9.30 20.61 25.62
CA MET A 184 9.33 22.02 25.94
C MET A 184 8.48 22.30 27.17
N THR A 185 8.84 23.30 27.96
CA THR A 185 8.16 23.60 29.22
C THR A 185 7.60 25.02 29.26
N LYS A 186 6.39 25.16 29.79
CA LYS A 186 5.69 26.43 30.04
C LYS A 186 4.57 26.25 31.08
N THR A 187 3.87 27.31 31.46
CA THR A 187 2.66 27.24 32.27
C THR A 187 1.64 26.28 31.65
N PHE A 188 0.91 25.54 32.50
CA PHE A 188 -0.08 24.56 32.07
C PHE A 188 -1.11 25.17 31.11
N SER A 189 -1.62 26.37 31.42
CA SER A 189 -2.58 27.08 30.56
C SER A 189 -2.05 27.36 29.15
N ALA A 190 -0.77 27.70 29.00
CA ALA A 190 -0.19 27.98 27.70
C ALA A 190 0.08 26.70 26.90
N VAL A 191 0.47 25.62 27.59
CA VAL A 191 0.58 24.28 26.99
C VAL A 191 -0.78 23.79 26.50
N GLU A 192 -1.83 23.98 27.30
CA GLU A 192 -3.19 23.57 27.00
C GLU A 192 -3.81 24.41 25.87
N ASN A 193 -3.56 25.72 25.82
CA ASN A 193 -4.00 26.58 24.72
C ASN A 193 -3.39 26.17 23.38
N ILE A 194 -2.09 25.94 23.33
CA ILE A 194 -1.40 25.53 22.11
C ILE A 194 -1.80 24.11 21.69
N LEU A 195 -1.99 23.20 22.65
CA LEU A 195 -2.52 21.87 22.36
C LEU A 195 -3.96 21.96 21.84
N SER A 196 -4.81 22.78 22.44
CA SER A 196 -6.20 22.99 21.99
C SER A 196 -6.24 23.61 20.61
N ALA A 197 -5.39 24.59 20.31
CA ALA A 197 -5.27 25.17 18.97
C ALA A 197 -4.81 24.13 17.95
N PHE A 198 -3.82 23.29 18.31
CA PHE A 198 -3.35 22.17 17.49
C PHE A 198 -4.44 21.12 17.28
N GLU A 199 -5.16 20.75 18.34
CA GLU A 199 -6.27 19.82 18.31
C GLU A 199 -7.40 20.37 17.45
N GLU A 200 -7.84 21.61 17.67
CA GLU A 200 -8.83 22.31 16.85
C GLU A 200 -8.45 22.25 15.38
N ILE A 201 -7.21 22.56 15.00
CA ILE A 201 -6.84 22.47 13.58
C ILE A 201 -6.65 21.04 13.07
N SER A 202 -6.27 20.10 13.93
CA SER A 202 -6.25 18.68 13.59
C SER A 202 -7.66 18.12 13.46
N HIS A 203 -8.64 18.75 14.13
CA HIS A 203 -10.07 18.49 14.12
C HIS A 203 -10.85 19.39 13.13
N PHE A 204 -10.22 20.40 12.51
CA PHE A 204 -10.75 21.18 11.37
C PHE A 204 -10.72 20.38 10.06
N LYS A 205 -10.90 19.06 10.15
CA LYS A 205 -11.76 18.34 9.23
C LYS A 205 -12.98 17.85 10.02
N ILE A 206 -14.12 18.47 9.68
CA ILE A 206 -15.51 17.98 9.79
C ILE A 206 -16.33 18.53 10.97
N GLU A 207 -16.64 19.83 10.93
CA GLU A 207 -18.02 20.25 11.13
C GLU A 207 -18.74 20.29 9.76
N ASN A 208 -19.06 19.10 9.25
CA ASN A 208 -20.26 18.93 8.46
C ASN A 208 -21.13 17.95 9.24
N LYS A 209 -21.92 18.51 10.17
CA LYS A 209 -23.18 17.91 10.62
C LYS A 209 -24.17 17.91 9.44
N ILE A 210 -23.86 17.12 8.42
CA ILE A 210 -24.86 16.39 7.66
C ILE A 210 -24.38 14.95 7.74
N LYS A 211 -25.03 14.18 8.62
CA LYS A 211 -24.97 12.72 8.58
C LYS A 211 -25.52 12.28 7.21
N SER A 212 -24.69 12.31 6.17
CA SER A 212 -24.75 11.24 5.18
C SER A 212 -23.74 10.22 5.68
N LYS A 213 -24.26 9.11 6.23
CA LYS A 213 -23.49 7.87 6.23
C LYS A 213 -23.04 7.72 4.78
N ILE A 214 -21.75 7.93 4.49
CA ILE A 214 -21.19 7.25 3.34
C ILE A 214 -21.36 5.79 3.69
N ASP A 215 -22.24 5.12 2.95
CA ASP A 215 -22.59 3.75 3.24
C ASP A 215 -21.31 2.95 3.09
N ASN A 216 -20.75 2.45 4.20
CA ASN A 216 -19.51 1.67 4.13
C ASN A 216 -19.75 0.45 3.26
N ASP A 217 -20.99 -0.05 3.23
CA ASP A 217 -21.45 -1.11 2.38
C ASP A 217 -21.37 -0.71 0.90
N TYR A 218 -21.54 0.57 0.56
CA TYR A 218 -21.36 1.07 -0.81
C TYR A 218 -19.88 1.23 -1.17
N ILE A 219 -19.03 1.74 -0.27
CA ILE A 219 -17.57 1.77 -0.51
C ILE A 219 -17.05 0.33 -0.66
N GLU A 220 -17.44 -0.56 0.25
CA GLU A 220 -17.02 -1.96 0.23
C GLU A 220 -17.58 -2.66 -1.02
N TYR A 221 -18.82 -2.38 -1.42
CA TYR A 221 -19.38 -2.80 -2.70
C TYR A 221 -18.57 -2.29 -3.89
N LEU A 222 -18.16 -1.01 -3.93
CA LEU A 222 -17.35 -0.47 -5.03
C LEU A 222 -15.96 -1.10 -5.06
N VAL A 223 -15.36 -1.41 -3.91
CA VAL A 223 -14.09 -2.14 -3.81
C VAL A 223 -14.26 -3.61 -4.23
N GLU A 224 -15.38 -4.25 -3.87
CA GLU A 224 -15.72 -5.63 -4.23
C GLU A 224 -16.09 -5.77 -5.71
N THR A 225 -16.69 -4.74 -6.31
CA THR A 225 -17.12 -4.70 -7.71
C THR A 225 -16.12 -4.02 -8.63
N GLU A 226 -14.95 -3.65 -8.12
CA GLU A 226 -13.83 -3.06 -8.89
C GLU A 226 -14.22 -1.76 -9.62
N ASN A 227 -15.20 -1.02 -9.09
CA ASN A 227 -15.76 0.16 -9.73
C ASN A 227 -15.01 1.44 -9.31
N TYR A 228 -13.73 1.48 -9.66
CA TYR A 228 -12.77 2.41 -9.08
C TYR A 228 -12.89 3.88 -9.56
N GLU A 229 -13.51 4.13 -10.71
CA GLU A 229 -13.81 5.49 -11.19
C GLU A 229 -14.84 6.22 -10.30
N GLU A 230 -15.81 5.49 -9.75
CA GLU A 230 -16.71 6.05 -8.74
C GLU A 230 -15.97 6.29 -7.41
N LEU A 231 -15.05 5.39 -7.03
CA LEU A 231 -14.20 5.56 -5.84
C LEU A 231 -13.32 6.82 -5.92
N LYS A 232 -12.77 7.15 -7.09
CA LYS A 232 -11.96 8.37 -7.31
C LYS A 232 -12.71 9.66 -6.99
N ASN A 233 -14.03 9.67 -7.15
CA ASN A 233 -14.88 10.82 -6.85
C ASN A 233 -15.31 10.90 -5.37
N ILE A 234 -15.01 9.87 -4.57
CA ILE A 234 -15.33 9.80 -3.14
C ILE A 234 -14.16 10.37 -2.33
N LYS A 235 -14.41 11.39 -1.51
CA LYS A 235 -13.40 11.93 -0.60
C LYS A 235 -13.22 11.01 0.61
N PHE A 236 -12.15 10.22 0.63
CA PHE A 236 -11.79 9.35 1.74
C PHE A 236 -11.40 10.17 2.98
N GLN A 237 -12.25 10.13 4.02
CA GLN A 237 -12.02 10.81 5.29
C GLN A 237 -11.28 9.90 6.27
N GLY A 238 -10.02 9.60 5.98
CA GLY A 238 -9.09 8.98 6.95
C GLY A 238 -9.44 7.55 7.38
N LYS A 239 -10.26 6.82 6.61
CA LYS A 239 -10.49 5.40 6.81
C LYS A 239 -9.59 4.59 5.89
N LYS A 240 -8.85 3.65 6.47
CA LYS A 240 -8.05 2.65 5.76
C LYS A 240 -8.92 1.87 4.80
N ILE A 241 -8.76 2.10 3.51
CA ILE A 241 -9.37 1.25 2.49
C ILE A 241 -8.22 0.60 1.74
N LEU A 242 -8.00 -0.67 2.06
CA LEU A 242 -7.04 -1.47 1.32
C LEU A 242 -7.77 -2.12 0.15
N PRO A 243 -7.23 -2.06 -1.08
CA PRO A 243 -7.72 -2.92 -2.14
C PRO A 243 -7.66 -4.37 -1.70
N ARG A 244 -8.73 -5.12 -1.96
CA ARG A 244 -8.72 -6.58 -1.77
C ARG A 244 -7.76 -7.26 -2.75
N LYS A 245 -7.65 -6.74 -3.98
CA LYS A 245 -6.77 -7.24 -5.04
C LYS A 245 -6.30 -6.09 -5.94
N ILE A 246 -5.07 -6.22 -6.41
CA ILE A 246 -4.46 -5.39 -7.45
C ILE A 246 -4.02 -6.37 -8.52
N TYR A 247 -4.58 -6.27 -9.72
CA TYR A 247 -4.36 -7.24 -10.78
C TYR A 247 -3.32 -6.75 -11.79
N ASP A 248 -3.24 -5.44 -12.01
CA ASP A 248 -2.32 -4.86 -12.96
C ASP A 248 -1.79 -3.47 -12.58
N GLU A 249 -0.98 -2.92 -13.47
CA GLU A 249 -0.36 -1.61 -13.36
C GLU A 249 -1.39 -0.46 -13.41
N LYS A 250 -2.54 -0.66 -14.06
CA LYS A 250 -3.61 0.34 -14.10
C LYS A 250 -4.30 0.46 -12.77
N ASP A 251 -4.56 -0.66 -12.09
CA ASP A 251 -5.10 -0.66 -10.73
C ASP A 251 -4.17 0.11 -9.77
N LEU A 252 -2.85 -0.13 -9.87
CA LEU A 252 -1.85 0.61 -9.07
C LEU A 252 -1.89 2.11 -9.33
N LEU A 253 -1.98 2.51 -10.60
CA LEU A 253 -2.05 3.92 -10.99
C LEU A 253 -3.29 4.58 -10.39
N LEU A 254 -4.42 3.89 -10.47
CA LEU A 254 -5.70 4.40 -10.00
C LEU A 254 -5.77 4.47 -8.46
N TRP A 255 -5.16 3.51 -7.76
CA TRP A 255 -4.99 3.57 -6.30
C TRP A 255 -4.03 4.66 -5.84
N SER A 256 -3.00 4.97 -6.63
CA SER A 256 -2.06 6.06 -6.35
C SER A 256 -2.76 7.43 -6.34
N GLU A 257 -3.83 7.58 -7.13
CA GLU A 257 -4.65 8.79 -7.19
C GLU A 257 -5.67 8.87 -6.05
N ILE A 258 -6.11 7.72 -5.54
CA ILE A 258 -7.17 7.60 -4.52
C ILE A 258 -6.64 7.86 -3.10
N GLU A 259 -5.51 7.27 -2.69
CA GLU A 259 -5.05 7.32 -1.29
C GLU A 259 -3.53 7.44 -1.14
N GLN A 260 -2.99 8.64 -1.35
CA GLN A 260 -1.54 8.91 -1.35
C GLN A 260 -0.80 8.56 -0.03
N GLN A 261 -1.48 8.59 1.13
CA GLN A 261 -0.82 8.36 2.42
C GLN A 261 -0.54 6.88 2.72
N GLU A 262 -1.41 5.96 2.31
CA GLU A 262 -1.23 4.51 2.55
C GLU A 262 -0.77 3.75 1.30
N PHE A 263 -0.88 4.37 0.12
CA PHE A 263 -0.45 3.79 -1.15
C PHE A 263 0.99 3.30 -1.12
N PHE A 264 1.91 4.03 -0.49
CA PHE A 264 3.31 3.62 -0.38
C PHE A 264 3.52 2.33 0.41
N SER A 265 2.80 2.18 1.52
CA SER A 265 2.85 0.96 2.34
C SER A 265 2.32 -0.25 1.58
N LEU A 266 1.25 -0.03 0.81
CA LEU A 266 0.65 -1.04 -0.06
C LEU A 266 1.57 -1.41 -1.23
N LEU A 267 2.13 -0.41 -1.90
CA LEU A 267 3.08 -0.58 -3.00
C LEU A 267 4.32 -1.34 -2.53
N ASP A 268 4.92 -0.95 -1.40
CA ASP A 268 6.06 -1.65 -0.79
C ASP A 268 5.73 -3.12 -0.51
N LYS A 269 4.53 -3.41 0.02
CA LYS A 269 4.08 -4.77 0.26
C LYS A 269 3.97 -5.60 -1.03
N ILE A 270 3.34 -5.04 -2.07
CA ILE A 270 3.13 -5.72 -3.35
C ILE A 270 4.45 -5.99 -4.06
N LEU A 271 5.32 -4.98 -4.12
CA LEU A 271 6.64 -5.08 -4.71
C LEU A 271 7.48 -6.16 -4.00
N LEU A 272 7.44 -6.20 -2.66
CA LEU A 272 8.12 -7.23 -1.90
C LEU A 272 7.53 -8.62 -2.15
N GLU A 273 6.21 -8.79 -2.17
CA GLU A 273 5.56 -10.09 -2.44
C GLU A 273 5.89 -10.61 -3.84
N ASN A 274 5.86 -9.74 -4.85
CA ASN A 274 6.21 -10.06 -6.23
C ASN A 274 7.68 -10.50 -6.35
N PHE A 275 8.59 -9.75 -5.73
CA PHE A 275 10.00 -10.12 -5.68
C PHE A 275 10.21 -11.49 -5.04
N GLN A 276 9.60 -11.72 -3.87
CA GLN A 276 9.69 -13.00 -3.16
C GLN A 276 9.18 -14.17 -4.00
N ASN A 277 8.09 -13.97 -4.74
CA ASN A 277 7.55 -15.00 -5.63
C ASN A 277 8.52 -15.32 -6.77
N ARG A 278 9.15 -14.32 -7.41
CA ARG A 278 10.18 -14.58 -8.43
C ARG A 278 11.36 -15.36 -7.89
N ILE A 279 11.88 -14.98 -6.71
CA ILE A 279 13.00 -15.70 -6.07
C ILE A 279 12.63 -17.15 -5.73
N LYS A 280 11.38 -17.43 -5.34
CA LYS A 280 10.92 -18.80 -5.05
C LYS A 280 10.96 -19.73 -6.27
N HIS A 281 10.86 -19.19 -7.48
CA HIS A 281 10.86 -19.94 -8.73
C HIS A 281 12.26 -20.18 -9.31
N ILE A 282 13.32 -19.67 -8.68
CA ILE A 282 14.70 -19.95 -9.10
C ILE A 282 14.96 -21.46 -9.06
N ASN A 283 15.64 -21.97 -10.08
CA ASN A 283 16.07 -23.35 -10.12
C ASN A 283 17.04 -23.61 -8.94
N LYS A 284 16.65 -24.51 -8.03
CA LYS A 284 17.47 -24.85 -6.86
C LYS A 284 18.56 -25.89 -7.18
N ASP A 285 18.48 -26.56 -8.33
CA ASP A 285 19.40 -27.62 -8.75
C ASP A 285 20.62 -27.06 -9.51
N ILE A 286 21.19 -25.98 -8.98
CA ILE A 286 22.38 -25.29 -9.51
C ILE A 286 23.45 -25.13 -8.43
N THR A 287 24.67 -24.76 -8.80
CA THR A 287 25.75 -24.50 -7.82
C THR A 287 25.43 -23.29 -6.95
N THR A 288 25.97 -23.20 -5.73
CA THR A 288 25.75 -22.02 -4.86
C THR A 288 26.22 -20.72 -5.52
N THR A 289 27.31 -20.75 -6.29
CA THR A 289 27.81 -19.61 -7.06
C THR A 289 26.83 -19.17 -8.14
N ALA A 290 26.29 -20.12 -8.89
CA ALA A 290 25.26 -19.86 -9.89
C ALA A 290 23.98 -19.31 -9.23
N LEU A 291 23.56 -19.91 -8.11
CA LEU A 291 22.40 -19.45 -7.35
C LEU A 291 22.56 -17.99 -6.88
N ILE A 292 23.71 -17.64 -6.30
CA ILE A 292 23.98 -16.27 -5.88
C ILE A 292 23.89 -15.34 -7.09
N SER A 293 24.53 -15.68 -8.20
CA SER A 293 24.53 -14.84 -9.41
C SER A 293 23.11 -14.64 -9.96
N GLU A 294 22.37 -15.72 -10.19
CA GLU A 294 21.00 -15.70 -10.74
C GLU A 294 20.03 -14.97 -9.81
N SER A 295 20.17 -15.13 -8.49
CA SER A 295 19.33 -14.41 -7.52
C SER A 295 19.56 -12.89 -7.55
N PHE A 296 20.81 -12.45 -7.71
CA PHE A 296 21.12 -11.02 -7.85
C PHE A 296 20.75 -10.49 -9.22
N ASP A 297 20.86 -11.28 -10.29
CA ASP A 297 20.46 -10.87 -11.63
C ASP A 297 18.94 -10.63 -11.68
N ILE A 298 18.14 -11.50 -11.05
CA ILE A 298 16.68 -11.28 -10.85
C ILE A 298 16.42 -10.01 -10.04
N PHE A 299 17.19 -9.77 -8.99
CA PHE A 299 17.06 -8.55 -8.18
C PHE A 299 17.32 -7.28 -9.00
N TYR A 300 18.38 -7.23 -9.83
CA TYR A 300 18.65 -6.06 -10.66
C TYR A 300 17.58 -5.85 -11.72
N GLU A 301 17.11 -6.92 -12.36
CA GLU A 301 16.00 -6.83 -13.32
C GLU A 301 14.75 -6.24 -12.65
N PHE A 302 14.42 -6.72 -11.45
CA PHE A 302 13.29 -6.24 -10.68
C PHE A 302 13.46 -4.77 -10.25
N PHE A 303 14.64 -4.41 -9.75
CA PHE A 303 14.98 -3.04 -9.37
C PHE A 303 14.81 -2.04 -10.53
N HIS A 304 15.23 -2.41 -11.75
CA HIS A 304 15.02 -1.57 -12.93
C HIS A 304 13.54 -1.47 -13.32
N GLN A 305 12.76 -2.55 -13.18
CA GLN A 305 11.31 -2.53 -13.39
C GLN A 305 10.62 -1.58 -12.38
N GLU A 306 11.00 -1.63 -11.12
CA GLU A 306 10.46 -0.74 -10.07
C GLU A 306 10.78 0.73 -10.30
N ILE A 307 12.00 1.05 -10.73
CA ILE A 307 12.38 2.43 -11.07
C ILE A 307 11.50 2.96 -12.20
N ASN A 308 11.20 2.14 -13.21
CA ASN A 308 10.35 2.54 -14.32
C ASN A 308 8.90 2.76 -13.86
N LEU A 309 8.35 1.81 -13.09
CA LEU A 309 7.02 1.93 -12.49
C LEU A 309 6.87 3.22 -11.66
N ILE A 310 7.87 3.57 -10.85
CA ILE A 310 7.85 4.81 -10.05
C ILE A 310 7.86 6.07 -10.90
N LYS A 311 8.63 6.08 -11.98
CA LYS A 311 8.64 7.21 -12.93
C LYS A 311 7.27 7.38 -13.58
N GLU A 312 6.62 6.28 -13.94
CA GLU A 312 5.28 6.28 -14.52
C GLU A 312 4.22 6.75 -13.51
N LEU A 313 4.33 6.32 -12.26
CA LEU A 313 3.46 6.74 -11.15
C LEU A 313 3.74 8.17 -10.64
N LYS A 314 4.77 8.86 -11.17
CA LYS A 314 5.18 10.22 -10.76
C LYS A 314 5.40 10.37 -9.25
N ILE A 315 5.91 9.31 -8.65
CA ILE A 315 6.17 9.24 -7.22
C ILE A 315 7.51 9.92 -6.92
N ASN A 316 7.50 10.89 -6.01
CA ASN A 316 8.70 11.63 -5.59
C ASN A 316 9.44 10.99 -4.39
N GLU A 317 8.98 9.84 -3.89
CA GLU A 317 9.59 9.18 -2.73
C GLU A 317 10.66 8.13 -3.11
N PRO A 318 11.73 7.99 -2.30
CA PRO A 318 12.82 7.06 -2.58
C PRO A 318 12.49 5.60 -2.23
N LEU A 319 12.61 4.69 -3.22
CA LEU A 319 12.53 3.21 -3.09
C LEU A 319 13.56 2.55 -2.18
N VAL A 320 14.42 3.33 -1.54
CA VAL A 320 15.57 2.83 -0.77
C VAL A 320 15.13 1.86 0.34
N ILE A 321 13.93 2.07 0.92
CA ILE A 321 13.38 1.19 1.96
C ILE A 321 12.96 -0.16 1.36
N THR A 322 12.20 -0.16 0.27
CA THR A 322 11.74 -1.37 -0.44
C THR A 322 12.92 -2.21 -0.92
N VAL A 323 13.87 -1.55 -1.59
CA VAL A 323 15.13 -2.16 -2.07
C VAL A 323 15.90 -2.80 -0.91
N ARG A 324 16.02 -2.10 0.22
CA ARG A 324 16.67 -2.65 1.41
C ARG A 324 15.95 -3.92 1.90
N ARG A 325 14.62 -3.94 1.95
CA ARG A 325 13.84 -5.12 2.40
C ARG A 325 14.02 -6.31 1.47
N GLN A 326 14.05 -6.08 0.15
CA GLN A 326 14.30 -7.13 -0.85
C GLN A 326 15.69 -7.73 -0.72
N LEU A 327 16.73 -6.90 -0.56
CA LEU A 327 18.10 -7.36 -0.33
C LEU A 327 18.22 -8.18 0.96
N ILE A 328 17.57 -7.76 2.04
CA ILE A 328 17.54 -8.53 3.29
C ILE A 328 16.91 -9.90 3.06
N PHE A 329 15.78 -9.97 2.36
CA PHE A 329 15.14 -11.24 2.00
C PHE A 329 16.07 -12.12 1.14
N LEU A 330 16.75 -11.53 0.16
CA LEU A 330 17.69 -12.23 -0.72
C LEU A 330 18.86 -12.84 0.07
N ILE A 331 19.43 -12.05 0.99
CA ILE A 331 20.52 -12.50 1.87
C ILE A 331 20.05 -13.65 2.76
N ASP A 332 18.86 -13.56 3.37
CA ASP A 332 18.31 -14.66 4.19
C ASP A 332 18.07 -15.93 3.36
N PHE A 333 17.50 -15.77 2.16
CA PHE A 333 17.26 -16.85 1.21
C PHE A 333 18.57 -17.60 0.86
N LEU A 334 19.63 -16.85 0.55
CA LEU A 334 20.95 -17.42 0.19
C LEU A 334 21.69 -18.02 1.39
N SER A 335 21.51 -17.44 2.59
CA SER A 335 22.21 -17.84 3.82
C SER A 335 22.03 -19.32 4.13
N LYS A 336 20.82 -19.86 3.93
CA LYS A 336 20.51 -21.28 4.16
C LYS A 336 21.41 -22.24 3.37
N ARG A 337 21.79 -21.86 2.15
CA ARG A 337 22.66 -22.66 1.28
C ARG A 337 24.14 -22.38 1.52
N ILE A 338 24.49 -21.14 1.85
CA ILE A 338 25.86 -20.72 2.14
C ILE A 338 26.37 -21.39 3.41
N PHE A 339 25.59 -21.37 4.49
CA PHE A 339 25.96 -21.95 5.79
C PHE A 339 25.60 -23.44 5.92
N PHE A 340 25.44 -24.15 4.80
CA PHE A 340 25.15 -25.58 4.83
C PHE A 340 26.28 -26.35 5.53
N LYS A 341 25.93 -27.30 6.42
CA LYS A 341 26.86 -28.01 7.33
C LYS A 341 28.08 -28.66 6.66
N ARG A 342 27.99 -28.98 5.36
CA ARG A 342 29.08 -29.61 4.59
C ARG A 342 30.05 -28.61 3.95
N ASN A 343 29.74 -27.32 3.96
CA ASN A 343 30.62 -26.31 3.38
C ASN A 343 31.88 -26.11 4.24
N LYS A 344 33.00 -25.82 3.59
CA LYS A 344 34.26 -25.46 4.26
C LYS A 344 34.30 -23.95 4.49
N LYS A 345 35.04 -23.51 5.52
CA LYS A 345 35.25 -22.07 5.84
C LYS A 345 35.64 -21.25 4.60
N GLN A 346 36.61 -21.74 3.82
CA GLN A 346 37.07 -21.08 2.59
C GLN A 346 35.95 -20.87 1.55
N LYS A 347 35.05 -21.86 1.38
CA LYS A 347 33.90 -21.74 0.49
C LYS A 347 32.90 -20.70 0.98
N ILE A 348 32.64 -20.64 2.28
CA ILE A 348 31.76 -19.63 2.89
C ILE A 348 32.33 -18.23 2.68
N THR A 349 33.62 -18.02 2.98
CA THR A 349 34.28 -16.72 2.75
C THR A 349 34.20 -16.31 1.28
N PHE A 350 34.39 -17.25 0.35
CA PHE A 350 34.22 -16.99 -1.08
C PHE A 350 32.79 -16.57 -1.43
N TYR A 351 31.76 -17.27 -0.93
CA TYR A 351 30.36 -16.90 -1.19
C TYR A 351 29.98 -15.55 -0.59
N ILE A 352 30.46 -15.22 0.61
CA ILE A 352 30.22 -13.92 1.25
C ILE A 352 30.85 -12.80 0.40
N LYS A 353 32.08 -12.99 -0.08
CA LYS A 353 32.74 -12.01 -0.95
C LYS A 353 31.98 -11.82 -2.26
N LEU A 354 31.49 -12.90 -2.87
CA LEU A 354 30.66 -12.83 -4.07
C LEU A 354 29.37 -12.01 -3.85
N MET A 355 28.71 -12.17 -2.70
CA MET A 355 27.55 -11.35 -2.33
C MET A 355 27.96 -9.90 -2.08
N GLU A 356 29.09 -9.67 -1.43
CA GLU A 356 29.62 -8.32 -1.16
C GLU A 356 29.85 -7.53 -2.44
N ASP A 357 30.42 -8.17 -3.45
CA ASP A 357 30.68 -7.57 -4.77
C ASP A 357 29.35 -7.23 -5.49
N LYS A 358 28.33 -8.08 -5.36
CA LYS A 358 26.98 -7.85 -5.93
C LYS A 358 26.16 -6.81 -5.12
N LEU A 359 26.49 -6.53 -3.86
CA LEU A 359 25.78 -5.52 -3.06
C LEU A 359 26.23 -4.08 -3.36
N GLN A 360 27.07 -3.89 -4.38
CA GLN A 360 27.55 -2.59 -4.82
C GLN A 360 27.31 -2.44 -6.33
N TRP A 361 26.51 -1.45 -6.72
CA TRP A 361 26.23 -1.12 -8.12
C TRP A 361 25.81 0.35 -8.25
N ASP A 362 26.07 0.97 -9.41
CA ASP A 362 25.59 2.33 -9.76
C ASP A 362 25.76 3.40 -8.67
N GLY A 363 26.90 3.39 -7.96
CA GLY A 363 27.19 4.32 -6.86
C GLY A 363 26.46 4.02 -5.54
N ASN A 364 25.57 3.03 -5.51
CA ASN A 364 24.91 2.54 -4.31
C ASN A 364 25.74 1.44 -3.64
N SER A 365 25.81 1.46 -2.31
CA SER A 365 26.52 0.45 -1.52
C SER A 365 25.66 -0.07 -0.38
N PHE A 366 25.29 -1.35 -0.48
CA PHE A 366 24.51 -2.08 0.52
C PHE A 366 25.33 -3.13 1.28
N LYS A 367 26.66 -3.06 1.20
CA LYS A 367 27.58 -3.99 1.88
C LYS A 367 27.31 -4.12 3.39
N HIS A 368 26.86 -3.04 4.02
CA HIS A 368 26.50 -3.03 5.43
C HIS A 368 25.40 -4.04 5.81
N LEU A 369 24.58 -4.50 4.86
CA LEU A 369 23.55 -5.52 5.08
C LEU A 369 24.14 -6.91 5.33
N LEU A 370 25.39 -7.17 4.95
CA LEU A 370 26.05 -8.43 5.28
C LEU A 370 26.26 -8.63 6.79
N LYS A 371 26.15 -7.57 7.61
CA LYS A 371 26.18 -7.72 9.07
C LYS A 371 25.05 -8.62 9.60
N ILE A 372 23.97 -8.78 8.83
CA ILE A 372 22.83 -9.63 9.21
C ILE A 372 23.24 -11.11 9.30
N ILE A 373 24.25 -11.54 8.56
CA ILE A 373 24.72 -12.93 8.55
C ILE A 373 25.90 -13.19 9.49
N ASP A 374 26.39 -12.17 10.21
CA ASP A 374 27.49 -12.33 11.16
C ASP A 374 27.17 -13.34 12.28
N PRO A 375 25.97 -13.33 12.90
CA PRO A 375 25.61 -14.34 13.90
C PRO A 375 25.65 -15.78 13.36
N LEU A 376 25.14 -15.99 12.13
CA LEU A 376 25.15 -17.30 11.46
C LEU A 376 26.58 -17.77 11.15
N ARG A 377 27.44 -16.82 10.76
CA ARG A 377 28.85 -17.08 10.48
C ARG A 377 29.61 -17.48 11.75
N GLU A 378 29.38 -16.77 12.86
CA GLU A 378 29.97 -17.10 14.15
C GLU A 378 29.51 -18.47 14.65
N GLU A 379 28.20 -18.74 14.60
CA GLU A 379 27.62 -20.03 14.98
C GLU A 379 28.23 -21.18 14.16
N PHE A 380 28.31 -21.02 12.84
CA PHE A 380 28.89 -22.02 11.94
C PHE A 380 30.37 -22.31 12.27
N TYR A 381 31.17 -21.27 12.52
CA TYR A 381 32.60 -21.44 12.84
C TYR A 381 32.80 -22.06 14.21
N ASN A 382 32.02 -21.67 15.22
CA ASN A 382 32.06 -22.28 16.54
C ASN A 382 31.72 -23.77 16.47
N LYS A 383 30.67 -24.13 15.72
CA LYS A 383 30.29 -25.53 15.51
C LYS A 383 31.40 -26.35 14.84
N LYS A 384 32.04 -25.81 13.80
CA LYS A 384 33.17 -26.48 13.12
C LYS A 384 34.40 -26.64 14.00
N PHE A 385 34.65 -25.66 14.87
CA PHE A 385 35.73 -25.73 15.84
C PHE A 385 35.47 -26.87 16.84
N ILE A 386 34.26 -26.96 17.40
CA ILE A 386 33.86 -28.06 18.30
C ILE A 386 33.96 -29.42 17.59
N GLU A 387 33.41 -29.57 16.38
CA GLU A 387 33.51 -30.81 15.59
C GLU A 387 34.97 -31.23 15.35
N SER A 388 35.87 -30.25 15.19
CA SER A 388 37.31 -30.52 14.99
C SER A 388 37.98 -30.97 16.28
N LEU A 389 37.62 -30.38 17.43
CA LEU A 389 38.11 -30.81 18.75
C LEU A 389 37.67 -32.24 19.07
N GLU A 390 36.40 -32.57 18.87
CA GLU A 390 35.87 -33.91 19.10
C GLU A 390 36.50 -34.99 18.21
N LEU A 391 36.89 -34.64 16.98
CA LEU A 391 37.62 -35.54 16.09
C LEU A 391 39.05 -35.76 16.59
N LEU A 392 39.70 -34.69 17.06
CA LEU A 392 41.06 -34.73 17.59
C LEU A 392 41.12 -35.60 18.85
N ASP A 393 40.18 -35.44 19.77
CA ASP A 393 40.06 -36.25 20.99
C ASP A 393 39.81 -37.74 20.66
N ARG A 394 38.95 -38.03 19.67
CA ARG A 394 38.74 -39.41 19.18
C ARG A 394 40.02 -40.02 18.62
N LEU A 395 40.74 -39.28 17.77
CA LEU A 395 42.01 -39.74 17.21
C LEU A 395 43.07 -39.96 18.30
N ILE A 396 43.13 -39.09 19.32
CA ILE A 396 44.04 -39.29 20.46
C ILE A 396 43.67 -40.57 21.22
N THR A 397 42.37 -40.82 21.42
CA THR A 397 41.87 -41.98 22.17
C THR A 397 42.05 -43.30 21.40
N GLU A 398 42.00 -43.28 20.07
CA GLU A 398 42.24 -44.47 19.22
C GLU A 398 43.74 -44.86 19.10
N TYR A 399 44.66 -43.94 19.41
CA TYR A 399 46.11 -44.15 19.34
C TYR A 399 46.77 -44.38 20.72
N GLN A 400 46.00 -44.34 21.80
CA GLN A 400 46.39 -44.78 23.15
C GLN A 400 45.89 -46.21 23.39
#